data_AF-A0A2M9EZ33-F1
#
_entry.id   AF-A0A2M9EZ33-F1
#
_cell.length_a   1.000
_cell.length_b   1.000
_cell.length_c   1.000
_cell.angle_alpha   90.00
_cell.angle_beta   90.00
_cell.angle_gamma   90.00
#
_symmetry.space_group_name_H-M   'P 1'
#
loop_
_entity.id
_entity.type
_entity.pdbx_description
1 polymer ?
#
loop_
_entity_poly.entity_id
_entity_poly.type
_entity_poly.pdbx_seq_one_letter_code
_entity_poly.pdbx_strand_id
1 'polypeptide(L)'
;MIRMLKTIFLVERTDKKTLFALLAIAVFSLAISIYSYQIDLGNPIAEKSNESLTVKVALNKFQVVDATENGPGSPLYKNVVQQDHAYTKQGMALKVERPELYLESALRLTQLRKEAFTMDEYDKVADIMPQMIENELDYYYYSYLAQLDSPPPFEAYSYTQFLMYLLGFVGAFWFLIIAVYSSNIMIEDFRHTTLIKGYPIAFDRYVLAKVLVTWSITCLFVLTLLVFSLPYGFLGAWGTLSSVISVWNGEVEIHSVLSYSSFAIGYMLLLSLVAIVSSVILNVLVRNVYITVFIQLGLVALPLMFPRLASLVPWYPYHYVNFPALLRGESLLGAYPAELSASMGLIILSIYLVLLLALVKGFLSSGKLQRA
;
A
#
# COMPACT_ATOMS: atom_id res chain seq x y z
N MET A 1 -12.45 33.47 -5.75
CA MET A 1 -12.02 32.07 -5.63
C MET A 1 -13.05 31.22 -4.89
N ILE A 2 -13.42 31.55 -3.64
CA ILE A 2 -14.37 30.77 -2.82
C ILE A 2 -15.73 30.53 -3.51
N ARG A 3 -16.33 31.57 -4.12
CA ARG A 3 -17.60 31.42 -4.85
C ARG A 3 -17.49 30.46 -6.05
N MET A 4 -16.37 30.47 -6.76
CA MET A 4 -16.12 29.55 -7.89
C MET A 4 -15.92 28.11 -7.39
N LEU A 5 -15.11 27.91 -6.34
CA LEU A 5 -14.93 26.60 -5.73
C LEU A 5 -16.28 26.02 -5.30
N LYS A 6 -17.14 26.84 -4.70
CA LYS A 6 -18.50 26.44 -4.32
C LYS A 6 -19.34 26.02 -5.53
N THR A 7 -19.32 26.80 -6.62
CA THR A 7 -20.08 26.47 -7.84
C THR A 7 -19.59 25.19 -8.51
N ILE A 8 -18.27 25.04 -8.71
CA ILE A 8 -17.69 23.83 -9.31
C ILE A 8 -17.95 22.62 -8.42
N PHE A 9 -17.82 22.76 -7.09
CA PHE A 9 -18.13 21.70 -6.14
C PHE A 9 -19.60 21.27 -6.22
N LEU A 10 -20.54 22.23 -6.33
CA LEU A 10 -21.96 21.90 -6.49
C LEU A 10 -22.23 21.11 -7.77
N VAL A 11 -21.60 21.50 -8.89
CA VAL A 11 -21.73 20.80 -10.18
C VAL A 11 -21.16 19.38 -10.09
N GLU A 12 -19.93 19.24 -9.62
CA GLU A 12 -19.22 17.95 -9.52
C GLU A 12 -19.87 17.01 -8.49
N ARG A 13 -20.48 17.54 -7.42
CA ARG A 13 -21.26 16.74 -6.46
C ARG A 13 -22.51 16.13 -7.09
N THR A 14 -23.16 16.87 -7.99
CA THR A 14 -24.35 16.38 -8.70
C THR A 14 -24.01 15.53 -9.92
N ASP A 15 -22.73 15.41 -10.27
CA ASP A 15 -22.29 14.54 -11.35
C ASP A 15 -22.56 13.07 -10.99
N LYS A 16 -23.27 12.38 -11.89
CA LYS A 16 -23.58 10.96 -11.76
C LYS A 16 -22.31 10.13 -11.66
N LYS A 17 -21.22 10.55 -12.32
CA LYS A 17 -19.92 9.87 -12.23
C LYS A 17 -19.36 9.91 -10.81
N THR A 18 -19.37 11.08 -10.17
CA THR A 18 -18.87 11.24 -8.79
C THR A 18 -19.75 10.47 -7.80
N LEU A 19 -21.07 10.51 -7.95
CA LEU A 19 -21.98 9.72 -7.13
C LEU A 19 -21.75 8.21 -7.30
N PHE A 20 -21.59 7.74 -8.55
CA PHE A 20 -21.31 6.34 -8.84
C PHE A 20 -19.95 5.91 -8.28
N ALA A 21 -18.92 6.76 -8.38
CA ALA A 21 -17.60 6.48 -7.81
C ALA A 21 -17.65 6.37 -6.28
N LEU A 22 -18.35 7.28 -5.60
CA LEU A 22 -18.55 7.21 -4.14
C LEU A 22 -19.29 5.92 -3.75
N LEU A 23 -20.36 5.58 -4.47
CA LEU A 23 -21.12 4.36 -4.21
C LEU A 23 -20.27 3.11 -4.48
N ALA A 24 -19.47 3.09 -5.54
CA ALA A 24 -18.57 1.99 -5.85
C ALA A 24 -17.53 1.79 -4.74
N ILE A 25 -16.93 2.87 -4.22
CA ILE A 25 -15.97 2.81 -3.10
C ILE A 25 -16.65 2.36 -1.82
N ALA A 26 -17.87 2.84 -1.54
CA ALA A 26 -18.65 2.41 -0.38
C ALA A 26 -18.97 0.91 -0.43
N VAL A 27 -19.48 0.42 -1.57
CA VAL A 27 -19.79 -0.99 -1.79
C VAL A 27 -18.52 -1.84 -1.73
N PHE A 28 -17.44 -1.39 -2.36
CA PHE A 28 -16.14 -2.08 -2.31
C PHE A 28 -15.61 -2.19 -0.87
N SER A 29 -15.65 -1.09 -0.11
CA SER A 29 -15.19 -1.05 1.28
C SER A 29 -16.04 -1.95 2.19
N LEU A 30 -17.35 -1.99 1.97
CA LEU A 30 -18.24 -2.89 2.72
C LEU A 30 -17.99 -4.35 2.32
N ALA A 31 -17.84 -4.63 1.02
CA ALA A 31 -17.58 -5.97 0.50
C ALA A 31 -16.24 -6.53 1.02
N ILE A 32 -15.16 -5.74 0.99
CA ILE A 32 -13.86 -6.17 1.50
C ILE A 32 -13.89 -6.36 3.02
N SER A 33 -14.69 -5.58 3.76
CA SER A 33 -14.90 -5.79 5.20
C SER A 33 -15.57 -7.14 5.47
N ILE A 34 -16.69 -7.43 4.78
CA ILE A 34 -17.40 -8.71 4.94
C ILE A 34 -16.52 -9.88 4.49
N TYR A 35 -15.86 -9.75 3.34
CA TYR A 35 -14.98 -10.78 2.81
C TYR A 35 -13.81 -11.07 3.76
N SER A 36 -13.16 -10.03 4.30
CA SER A 36 -12.05 -10.18 5.24
C SER A 36 -12.47 -10.92 6.52
N TYR A 37 -13.69 -10.69 6.99
CA TYR A 37 -14.26 -11.44 8.10
C TYR A 37 -14.50 -12.92 7.77
N GLN A 38 -14.96 -13.22 6.54
CA GLN A 38 -15.21 -14.60 6.09
C GLN A 38 -13.94 -15.43 5.88
N ILE A 39 -12.84 -14.79 5.48
CA ILE A 39 -11.56 -15.48 5.26
C ILE A 39 -10.69 -15.56 6.52
N ASP A 40 -11.24 -15.22 7.68
CA ASP A 40 -10.53 -15.19 8.96
C ASP A 40 -9.28 -14.28 8.96
N LEU A 41 -9.30 -13.19 8.17
CA LEU A 41 -8.25 -12.18 8.21
C LEU A 41 -8.23 -11.55 9.61
N GLY A 42 -7.05 -11.45 10.24
CA GLY A 42 -6.92 -10.97 11.61
C GLY A 42 -7.24 -12.04 12.66
N ASN A 43 -7.45 -13.30 12.29
CA ASN A 43 -7.49 -14.42 13.24
C ASN A 43 -6.06 -14.98 13.40
N PRO A 44 -5.38 -14.73 14.54
CA PRO A 44 -3.98 -15.10 14.70
C PRO A 44 -3.75 -16.61 14.66
N ILE A 45 -4.74 -17.42 15.04
CA ILE A 45 -4.64 -18.89 15.00
C ILE A 45 -4.70 -19.39 13.55
N ALA A 46 -5.63 -18.85 12.76
CA ALA A 46 -5.77 -19.22 11.35
C ALA A 46 -4.53 -18.77 10.55
N GLU A 47 -4.04 -17.56 10.79
CA GLU A 47 -2.82 -17.03 10.17
C GLU A 47 -1.61 -17.92 10.45
N LYS A 48 -1.36 -18.30 11.72
CA LYS A 48 -0.23 -19.19 12.05
C LYS A 48 -0.41 -20.61 11.53
N SER A 49 -1.64 -21.10 11.40
CA SER A 49 -1.90 -22.37 10.72
C SER A 49 -1.53 -22.30 9.24
N ASN A 50 -1.86 -21.19 8.57
CA ASN A 50 -1.53 -20.98 7.16
C ASN A 50 -0.01 -20.81 6.95
N GLU A 51 0.67 -20.07 7.82
CA GLU A 51 2.14 -19.94 7.77
C GLU A 51 2.85 -21.28 8.02
N SER A 52 2.33 -22.14 8.91
CA SER A 52 2.86 -23.51 9.11
C SER A 52 2.74 -24.37 7.85
N LEU A 53 1.70 -24.20 7.03
CA LEU A 53 1.57 -24.93 5.77
C LEU A 53 2.73 -24.61 4.82
N THR A 54 3.16 -23.34 4.74
CA THR A 54 4.30 -22.92 3.93
C THR A 54 5.57 -23.70 4.29
N VAL A 55 5.85 -23.85 5.59
CA VAL A 55 7.01 -24.66 6.05
C VAL A 55 6.83 -26.14 5.72
N LYS A 56 5.63 -26.70 5.87
CA LYS A 56 5.36 -28.10 5.51
C LYS A 56 5.56 -28.36 4.02
N VAL A 57 5.19 -27.40 3.16
CA VAL A 57 5.47 -27.46 1.73
C VAL A 57 6.97 -27.40 1.46
N ALA A 58 7.73 -26.56 2.18
CA ALA A 58 9.18 -26.55 2.11
C ALA A 58 9.81 -27.89 2.54
N LEU A 59 9.28 -28.54 3.59
CA LEU A 59 9.72 -29.86 4.05
C LEU A 59 9.55 -30.96 2.98
N ASN A 60 8.49 -30.89 2.17
CA ASN A 60 8.26 -31.85 1.08
C ASN A 60 9.31 -31.79 -0.03
N LYS A 61 10.13 -30.73 -0.09
CA LYS A 61 11.26 -30.64 -1.03
C LYS A 61 12.46 -31.47 -0.61
N PHE A 62 12.48 -31.93 0.64
CA PHE A 62 13.48 -32.88 1.13
C PHE A 62 12.92 -34.30 1.01
N GLN A 63 13.79 -35.26 0.70
CA GLN A 63 13.43 -36.67 0.91
C GLN A 63 13.17 -36.86 2.41
N VAL A 64 12.24 -37.73 2.81
CA VAL A 64 11.97 -37.95 4.24
C VAL A 64 13.25 -38.48 4.91
N VAL A 65 13.90 -37.65 5.72
CA VAL A 65 15.15 -37.97 6.43
C VAL A 65 14.95 -37.77 7.94
N ASP A 66 15.75 -38.44 8.76
CA ASP A 66 15.73 -38.24 10.21
C ASP A 66 16.25 -36.83 10.59
N ALA A 67 15.43 -36.09 11.32
CA ALA A 67 15.69 -34.72 11.79
C ALA A 67 16.40 -34.64 13.15
N THR A 68 16.72 -35.78 13.79
CA THR A 68 17.47 -35.79 15.05
C THR A 68 18.86 -35.19 14.88
N GLU A 69 19.48 -34.71 15.97
CA GLU A 69 20.80 -34.08 15.93
C GLU A 69 21.85 -34.97 15.24
N ASN A 70 21.81 -36.28 15.52
CA ASN A 70 22.70 -37.30 14.92
C ASN A 70 22.13 -37.97 13.65
N GLY A 71 20.92 -37.59 13.20
CA GLY A 71 20.28 -38.18 12.04
C GLY A 71 20.92 -37.75 10.71
N PRO A 72 20.75 -38.52 9.62
CA PRO A 72 21.28 -38.21 8.28
C PRO A 72 20.71 -36.95 7.61
N GLY A 73 19.75 -36.23 8.21
CA GLY A 73 19.15 -35.03 7.64
C GLY A 73 20.15 -33.90 7.42
N SER A 74 20.01 -33.16 6.33
CA SER A 74 20.84 -31.98 6.08
C SER A 74 20.63 -30.93 7.19
N PRO A 75 21.63 -30.07 7.47
CA PRO A 75 21.48 -29.00 8.45
C PRO A 75 20.27 -28.09 8.17
N LEU A 76 20.03 -27.77 6.89
CA LEU A 76 18.87 -27.00 6.45
C LEU A 76 17.56 -27.73 6.74
N TYR A 77 17.47 -29.03 6.43
CA TYR A 77 16.28 -29.82 6.74
C TYR A 77 15.96 -29.80 8.25
N LYS A 78 16.97 -30.03 9.10
CA LYS A 78 16.81 -29.97 10.56
C LYS A 78 16.34 -28.58 11.02
N ASN A 79 16.88 -27.51 10.45
CA ASN A 79 16.44 -26.14 10.74
C ASN A 79 14.97 -25.93 10.34
N VAL A 80 14.57 -26.32 9.12
CA VAL A 80 13.18 -26.16 8.64
C VAL A 80 12.20 -26.96 9.52
N VAL A 81 12.59 -28.15 9.99
CA VAL A 81 11.80 -28.92 10.98
C VAL A 81 11.65 -28.15 12.30
N GLN A 82 12.72 -27.52 12.79
CA GLN A 82 12.64 -26.65 13.98
C GLN A 82 11.74 -25.43 13.75
N GLN A 83 11.70 -24.88 12.54
CA GLN A 83 10.76 -23.81 12.18
C GLN A 83 9.30 -24.28 12.27
N ASP A 84 8.97 -25.47 11.75
CA ASP A 84 7.61 -26.05 11.87
C ASP A 84 7.20 -26.27 13.33
N HIS A 85 8.14 -26.74 14.17
CA HIS A 85 7.92 -26.84 15.61
C HIS A 85 7.67 -25.47 16.26
N ALA A 86 8.42 -24.44 15.88
CA ALA A 86 8.22 -23.08 16.39
C ALA A 86 6.84 -22.53 16.00
N TYR A 87 6.39 -22.74 14.76
CA TYR A 87 5.03 -22.40 14.33
C TYR A 87 3.95 -23.13 15.12
N THR A 88 4.13 -24.43 15.33
CA THR A 88 3.20 -25.23 16.14
C THR A 88 3.15 -24.72 17.59
N LYS A 89 4.31 -24.35 18.16
CA LYS A 89 4.42 -23.77 19.51
C LYS A 89 3.71 -22.41 19.58
N GLN A 90 3.83 -21.56 18.56
CA GLN A 90 3.07 -20.30 18.46
C GLN A 90 1.56 -20.55 18.41
N GLY A 91 1.09 -21.45 17.54
CA GLY A 91 -0.33 -21.79 17.43
C GLY A 91 -0.90 -22.37 18.72
N MET A 92 -0.13 -23.20 19.44
CA MET A 92 -0.50 -23.68 20.78
C MET A 92 -0.56 -22.53 21.78
N ALA A 93 0.47 -21.68 21.82
CA ALA A 93 0.54 -20.54 22.73
C ALA A 93 -0.65 -19.58 22.56
N LEU A 94 -1.11 -19.36 21.32
CA LEU A 94 -2.33 -18.61 21.02
C LEU A 94 -3.58 -19.30 21.61
N LYS A 95 -3.72 -20.61 21.43
CA LYS A 95 -4.87 -21.38 21.94
C LYS A 95 -4.94 -21.47 23.45
N VAL A 96 -3.78 -21.48 24.13
CA VAL A 96 -3.69 -21.52 25.60
C VAL A 96 -3.46 -20.15 26.23
N GLU A 97 -3.55 -19.07 25.43
CA GLU A 97 -3.40 -17.68 25.86
C GLU A 97 -2.11 -17.41 26.66
N ARG A 98 -0.97 -17.94 26.18
CA ARG A 98 0.35 -17.72 26.77
C ARG A 98 1.21 -16.76 25.93
N PRO A 99 1.15 -15.44 26.15
CA PRO A 99 1.85 -14.43 25.35
C PRO A 99 3.37 -14.55 25.40
N GLU A 100 3.93 -14.86 26.56
CA GLU A 100 5.38 -15.07 26.72
C GLU A 100 5.88 -16.23 25.84
N LEU A 101 5.15 -17.35 25.84
CA LEU A 101 5.49 -18.53 25.05
C LEU A 101 5.40 -18.26 23.54
N TYR A 102 4.38 -17.49 23.14
CA TYR A 102 4.23 -17.04 21.76
C TYR A 102 5.42 -16.18 21.34
N LEU A 103 5.81 -15.21 22.17
CA LEU A 103 6.88 -14.27 21.86
C LEU A 103 8.26 -14.94 21.82
N GLU A 104 8.55 -15.81 22.78
CA GLU A 104 9.77 -16.62 22.80
C GLU A 104 9.89 -17.48 21.54
N SER A 105 8.79 -18.16 21.16
CA SER A 105 8.77 -19.00 19.96
C SER A 105 8.81 -18.21 18.65
N ALA A 106 8.26 -17.00 18.63
CA ALA A 106 8.35 -16.08 17.50
C ALA A 106 9.78 -15.57 17.30
N LEU A 107 10.45 -15.12 18.38
CA LEU A 107 11.86 -14.74 18.34
C LEU A 107 12.74 -15.92 17.92
N ARG A 108 12.50 -17.12 18.45
CA ARG A 108 13.26 -18.31 18.03
C ARG A 108 13.04 -18.62 16.55
N LEU A 109 11.82 -18.49 16.03
CA LEU A 109 11.53 -18.68 14.60
C LEU A 109 12.33 -17.70 13.74
N THR A 110 12.37 -16.42 14.11
CA THR A 110 13.12 -15.42 13.34
C THR A 110 14.63 -15.68 13.33
N GLN A 111 15.18 -16.21 14.43
CA GLN A 111 16.57 -16.66 14.49
C GLN A 111 16.82 -17.87 13.58
N LEU A 112 15.94 -18.88 13.63
CA LEU A 112 16.05 -20.07 12.79
C LEU A 112 16.03 -19.71 11.30
N ARG A 113 15.14 -18.81 10.88
CA ARG A 113 15.09 -18.29 9.50
C ARG A 113 16.38 -17.53 9.14
N LYS A 114 16.89 -16.69 10.04
CA LYS A 114 18.15 -15.97 9.85
C LYS A 114 19.33 -16.92 9.64
N GLU A 115 19.40 -18.00 10.43
CA GLU A 115 20.39 -19.05 10.26
C GLU A 115 20.22 -19.74 8.88
N ALA A 116 18.99 -20.08 8.50
CA ALA A 116 18.68 -20.77 7.25
C ALA A 116 19.13 -20.01 6.00
N PHE A 117 19.03 -18.67 5.97
CA PHE A 117 19.47 -17.85 4.83
C PHE A 117 20.95 -18.03 4.46
N THR A 118 21.78 -18.51 5.40
CA THR A 118 23.22 -18.71 5.21
C THR A 118 23.61 -20.19 5.05
N MET A 119 22.64 -21.10 5.13
CA MET A 119 22.90 -22.54 5.03
C MET A 119 23.04 -22.99 3.57
N ASP A 120 23.85 -24.03 3.38
CA ASP A 120 23.94 -24.73 2.11
C ASP A 120 22.56 -25.27 1.69
N GLU A 121 22.31 -25.27 0.38
CA GLU A 121 21.04 -25.69 -0.24
C GLU A 121 19.81 -24.81 0.02
N TYR A 122 19.96 -23.61 0.60
CA TYR A 122 18.83 -22.70 0.86
C TYR A 122 18.01 -22.39 -0.40
N ASP A 123 18.66 -22.33 -1.57
CA ASP A 123 18.00 -22.15 -2.88
C ASP A 123 16.86 -23.14 -3.14
N LYS A 124 16.88 -24.33 -2.52
CA LYS A 124 15.80 -25.31 -2.65
C LYS A 124 14.47 -24.81 -2.07
N VAL A 125 14.53 -24.01 -1.01
CA VAL A 125 13.36 -23.56 -0.24
C VAL A 125 13.12 -22.05 -0.32
N ALA A 126 14.05 -21.29 -0.92
CA ALA A 126 14.03 -19.82 -0.99
C ALA A 126 12.79 -19.22 -1.67
N ASP A 127 12.13 -19.97 -2.55
CA ASP A 127 10.89 -19.59 -3.24
C ASP A 127 9.63 -19.71 -2.37
N ILE A 128 9.69 -20.48 -1.29
CA ILE A 128 8.57 -20.76 -0.38
C ILE A 128 8.75 -20.03 0.95
N MET A 129 9.99 -19.92 1.42
CA MET A 129 10.29 -19.34 2.72
C MET A 129 10.20 -17.81 2.69
N PRO A 130 9.85 -17.17 3.83
CA PRO A 130 9.86 -15.72 3.94
C PRO A 130 11.22 -15.13 3.55
N GLN A 131 11.20 -13.98 2.92
CA GLN A 131 12.42 -13.29 2.49
C GLN A 131 13.18 -12.70 3.68
N MET A 132 14.45 -12.35 3.47
CA MET A 132 15.32 -11.82 4.54
C MET A 132 14.73 -10.56 5.20
N ILE A 133 14.21 -9.63 4.40
CA ILE A 133 13.61 -8.40 4.90
C ILE A 133 12.31 -8.66 5.69
N GLU A 134 11.48 -9.61 5.26
CA GLU A 134 10.26 -9.99 5.97
C GLU A 134 10.61 -10.57 7.34
N ASN A 135 11.66 -11.40 7.41
CA ASN A 135 12.15 -11.94 8.67
C ASN A 135 12.76 -10.87 9.59
N GLU A 136 13.39 -9.84 9.01
CA GLU A 136 13.94 -8.71 9.77
C GLU A 136 12.82 -7.85 10.38
N LEU A 137 11.77 -7.57 9.60
CA LEU A 137 10.56 -6.90 10.10
C LEU A 137 9.95 -7.67 11.27
N ASP A 138 9.74 -8.99 11.10
CA ASP A 138 9.24 -9.87 12.17
C ASP A 138 10.13 -9.82 13.42
N TYR A 139 11.46 -9.92 13.24
CA TYR A 139 12.41 -9.90 14.35
C TYR A 139 12.32 -8.58 15.14
N TYR A 140 12.30 -7.44 14.47
CA TYR A 140 12.19 -6.13 15.11
C TYR A 140 10.86 -5.98 15.84
N TYR A 141 9.75 -6.40 15.21
CA TYR A 141 8.43 -6.39 15.82
C TYR A 141 8.39 -7.20 17.12
N TYR A 142 8.79 -8.47 17.09
CA TYR A 142 8.77 -9.33 18.27
C TYR A 142 9.79 -8.90 19.33
N SER A 143 10.97 -8.41 18.92
CA SER A 143 11.98 -7.91 19.87
C SER A 143 11.50 -6.68 20.61
N TYR A 144 10.80 -5.78 19.91
CA TYR A 144 10.22 -4.58 20.52
C TYR A 144 9.11 -4.93 21.52
N LEU A 145 8.21 -5.86 21.17
CA LEU A 145 7.20 -6.36 22.11
C LEU A 145 7.81 -7.00 23.35
N ALA A 146 8.91 -7.74 23.19
CA ALA A 146 9.59 -8.39 24.31
C ALA A 146 10.23 -7.39 25.27
N GLN A 147 10.77 -6.29 24.75
CA GLN A 147 11.35 -5.22 25.57
C GLN A 147 10.31 -4.45 26.39
N LEU A 148 9.07 -4.35 25.88
CA LEU A 148 7.97 -3.63 26.52
C LEU A 148 7.19 -4.47 27.55
N ASP A 149 7.56 -5.75 27.71
CA ASP A 149 6.80 -6.73 28.51
C ASP A 149 5.30 -6.70 28.20
N SER A 150 4.98 -6.40 26.93
CA SER A 150 3.62 -6.17 26.47
C SER A 150 3.19 -7.38 25.64
N PRO A 151 2.13 -8.09 26.05
CA PRO A 151 1.68 -9.24 25.30
C PRO A 151 1.24 -8.81 23.89
N PRO A 152 1.54 -9.61 22.84
CA PRO A 152 0.98 -9.36 21.53
C PRO A 152 -0.55 -9.35 21.62
N PRO A 153 -1.24 -8.44 20.91
CA PRO A 153 -2.69 -8.41 20.95
C PRO A 153 -3.24 -9.69 20.33
N PHE A 154 -3.83 -10.56 21.16
CA PHE A 154 -4.49 -11.79 20.75
C PHE A 154 -5.93 -11.59 20.26
N GLU A 155 -6.36 -10.33 20.13
CA GLU A 155 -7.69 -9.99 19.68
C GLU A 155 -7.87 -10.40 18.21
N ALA A 156 -8.55 -11.53 18.01
CA ALA A 156 -8.96 -11.95 16.69
C ALA A 156 -9.92 -10.92 16.07
N TYR A 157 -9.81 -10.73 14.75
CA TYR A 157 -10.66 -9.82 13.98
C TYR A 157 -10.56 -8.36 14.43
N SER A 158 -9.33 -7.89 14.71
CA SER A 158 -9.09 -6.51 15.11
C SER A 158 -9.24 -5.53 13.95
N TYR A 159 -10.07 -4.50 14.11
CA TYR A 159 -10.24 -3.42 13.15
C TYR A 159 -8.93 -2.71 12.83
N THR A 160 -8.02 -2.58 13.80
CA THR A 160 -6.70 -1.97 13.55
C THR A 160 -5.85 -2.76 12.57
N GLN A 161 -5.83 -4.10 12.67
CA GLN A 161 -5.14 -4.96 11.71
C GLN A 161 -5.81 -4.89 10.33
N PHE A 162 -7.14 -4.95 10.30
CA PHE A 162 -7.89 -4.80 9.06
C PHE A 162 -7.68 -3.42 8.40
N LEU A 163 -7.60 -2.33 9.18
CA LEU A 163 -7.34 -1.00 8.67
C LEU A 163 -5.97 -0.93 7.99
N MET A 164 -4.93 -1.53 8.59
CA MET A 164 -3.60 -1.61 7.97
C MET A 164 -3.64 -2.39 6.65
N TYR A 165 -4.33 -3.53 6.65
CA TYR A 165 -4.54 -4.34 5.45
C TYR A 165 -5.30 -3.54 4.37
N LEU A 166 -6.39 -2.88 4.73
CA LEU A 166 -7.22 -2.09 3.81
C LEU A 166 -6.42 -0.95 3.18
N LEU A 167 -5.67 -0.19 3.99
CA LEU A 167 -4.82 0.91 3.51
C LEU A 167 -3.65 0.39 2.66
N GLY A 168 -3.08 -0.76 3.01
CA GLY A 168 -2.04 -1.40 2.20
C GLY A 168 -2.57 -1.92 0.87
N PHE A 169 -3.74 -2.56 0.86
CA PHE A 169 -4.36 -3.09 -0.35
C PHE A 169 -4.82 -1.97 -1.28
N VAL A 170 -5.63 -1.02 -0.78
CA VAL A 170 -6.14 0.08 -1.59
C VAL A 170 -5.02 1.05 -1.96
N GLY A 171 -4.08 1.30 -1.05
CA GLY A 171 -2.91 2.15 -1.28
C GLY A 171 -2.08 1.70 -2.48
N ALA A 172 -1.91 0.40 -2.68
CA ALA A 172 -1.16 -0.15 -3.82
C ALA A 172 -1.78 0.20 -5.18
N PHE A 173 -3.11 0.32 -5.25
CA PHE A 173 -3.83 0.64 -6.49
C PHE A 173 -4.38 2.08 -6.53
N TRP A 174 -4.16 2.87 -5.47
CA TRP A 174 -4.83 4.15 -5.27
C TRP A 174 -4.58 5.13 -6.42
N PHE A 175 -3.34 5.24 -6.87
CA PHE A 175 -2.99 6.10 -8.00
C PHE A 175 -3.78 5.72 -9.27
N LEU A 176 -3.94 4.43 -9.56
CA LEU A 176 -4.68 3.96 -10.74
C LEU A 176 -6.17 4.29 -10.64
N ILE A 177 -6.77 4.08 -9.46
CA ILE A 177 -8.16 4.43 -9.19
C ILE A 177 -8.38 5.92 -9.44
N ILE A 178 -7.49 6.77 -8.91
CA ILE A 178 -7.60 8.21 -9.11
C ILE A 178 -7.31 8.61 -10.56
N ALA A 179 -6.31 8.03 -11.22
CA ALA A 179 -6.01 8.30 -12.62
C ALA A 179 -7.22 8.03 -13.55
N VAL A 180 -7.90 6.91 -13.34
CA VAL A 180 -9.15 6.58 -14.07
C VAL A 180 -10.25 7.59 -13.72
N TYR A 181 -10.43 7.93 -12.45
CA TYR A 181 -11.43 8.91 -12.04
C TYR A 181 -11.15 10.31 -12.61
N SER A 182 -9.90 10.79 -12.59
CA SER A 182 -9.51 12.11 -13.09
C SER A 182 -9.30 12.16 -14.60
N SER A 183 -9.36 11.03 -15.31
CA SER A 183 -9.09 10.97 -16.75
C SER A 183 -9.99 11.85 -17.64
N ASN A 184 -11.22 12.16 -17.20
CA ASN A 184 -12.13 13.06 -17.95
C ASN A 184 -11.94 14.55 -17.58
N ILE A 185 -11.02 14.89 -16.67
CA ILE A 185 -10.88 16.25 -16.18
C ILE A 185 -10.57 17.21 -17.34
N MET A 186 -11.34 18.29 -17.45
CA MET A 186 -11.24 19.31 -18.50
C MET A 186 -11.58 18.89 -19.94
N ILE A 187 -11.83 17.61 -20.24
CA ILE A 187 -12.11 17.19 -21.63
C ILE A 187 -13.43 17.78 -22.13
N GLU A 188 -14.48 17.79 -21.30
CA GLU A 188 -15.75 18.42 -21.65
C GLU A 188 -15.63 19.93 -21.83
N ASP A 189 -14.81 20.59 -21.00
CA ASP A 189 -14.56 22.03 -21.11
C ASP A 189 -13.86 22.37 -22.43
N PHE A 190 -12.94 21.50 -22.89
CA PHE A 190 -12.30 21.64 -24.21
C PHE A 190 -13.25 21.35 -25.38
N ARG A 191 -14.23 20.47 -25.20
CA ARG A 191 -15.27 20.20 -26.22
C ARG A 191 -16.29 21.33 -26.31
N HIS A 192 -16.61 21.97 -25.20
CA HIS A 192 -17.60 23.04 -25.12
C HIS A 192 -16.95 24.36 -24.68
N THR A 193 -16.17 24.96 -25.58
CA THR A 193 -15.39 26.19 -25.32
C THR A 193 -16.23 27.38 -24.84
N THR A 194 -17.55 27.38 -25.10
CA THR A 194 -18.51 28.38 -24.58
C THR A 194 -18.63 28.36 -23.05
N LEU A 195 -18.44 27.19 -22.40
CA LEU A 195 -18.43 27.07 -20.93
C LEU A 195 -17.24 27.81 -20.31
N ILE A 196 -16.09 27.86 -21.00
CA ILE A 196 -14.88 28.53 -20.53
C ILE A 196 -14.94 30.04 -20.81
N LYS A 197 -15.39 30.44 -22.02
CA LYS A 197 -15.42 31.85 -22.45
C LYS A 197 -16.45 32.71 -21.70
N GLY A 198 -17.42 32.10 -21.01
CA GLY A 198 -18.44 32.81 -20.23
C GLY A 198 -17.98 33.30 -18.84
N TYR A 199 -16.82 32.86 -18.34
CA TYR A 199 -16.32 33.27 -17.03
C TYR A 199 -15.26 34.38 -17.14
N PRO A 200 -15.43 35.53 -16.45
CA PRO A 200 -14.46 36.64 -16.46
C PRO A 200 -13.25 36.34 -15.57
N ILE A 201 -12.62 35.17 -15.74
CA ILE A 201 -11.54 34.69 -14.88
C ILE A 201 -10.45 34.05 -15.74
N ALA A 202 -9.19 34.28 -15.35
CA ALA A 202 -8.05 33.70 -16.04
C ALA A 202 -8.09 32.17 -15.99
N PHE A 203 -7.75 31.54 -17.13
CA PHE A 203 -7.90 30.10 -17.35
C PHE A 203 -7.03 29.26 -16.39
N ASP A 204 -5.85 29.76 -16.02
CA ASP A 204 -4.98 29.15 -15.00
C ASP A 204 -5.66 28.98 -13.64
N ARG A 205 -6.38 30.01 -13.17
CA ARG A 205 -7.15 29.97 -11.92
C ARG A 205 -8.33 29.03 -12.00
N TYR A 206 -8.94 28.90 -13.18
CA TYR A 206 -10.01 27.93 -13.42
C TYR A 206 -9.49 26.48 -13.33
N VAL A 207 -8.35 26.19 -13.96
CA VAL A 207 -7.72 24.86 -13.88
C VAL A 207 -7.36 24.49 -12.44
N LEU A 208 -6.70 25.40 -11.71
CA LEU A 208 -6.37 25.17 -10.31
C LEU A 208 -7.62 24.93 -9.45
N ALA A 209 -8.70 25.68 -9.67
CA ALA A 209 -9.95 25.47 -8.94
C ALA A 209 -10.55 24.10 -9.24
N LYS A 210 -10.51 23.64 -10.50
CA LYS A 210 -11.01 22.31 -10.88
C LYS A 210 -10.17 21.19 -10.24
N VAL A 211 -8.85 21.31 -10.28
CA VAL A 211 -7.93 20.39 -9.57
C VAL A 211 -8.26 20.32 -8.08
N LEU A 212 -8.43 21.47 -7.42
CA LEU A 212 -8.74 21.52 -5.98
C LEU A 212 -10.11 20.92 -5.65
N VAL A 213 -11.13 21.13 -6.48
CA VAL A 213 -12.45 20.52 -6.27
C VAL A 213 -12.38 19.01 -6.46
N THR A 214 -11.77 18.55 -7.55
CA THR A 214 -11.58 17.11 -7.79
C THR A 214 -10.78 16.47 -6.66
N TRP A 215 -9.71 17.12 -6.19
CA TRP A 215 -8.92 16.65 -5.06
C TRP A 215 -9.74 16.60 -3.76
N SER A 216 -10.56 17.62 -3.48
CA SER A 216 -11.48 17.64 -2.33
C SER A 216 -12.48 16.47 -2.38
N ILE A 217 -12.95 16.10 -3.57
CA ILE A 217 -13.80 14.91 -3.76
C ILE A 217 -13.01 13.62 -3.51
N THR A 218 -11.73 13.55 -3.90
CA THR A 218 -10.89 12.40 -3.54
C THR A 218 -10.65 12.29 -2.03
N CYS A 219 -10.64 13.41 -1.28
CA CYS A 219 -10.64 13.35 0.18
C CYS A 219 -11.93 12.70 0.72
N LEU A 220 -13.08 12.97 0.09
CA LEU A 220 -14.33 12.28 0.41
C LEU A 220 -14.26 10.79 0.08
N PHE A 221 -13.55 10.38 -0.97
CA PHE A 221 -13.35 8.95 -1.28
C PHE A 221 -12.61 8.22 -0.15
N VAL A 222 -11.54 8.82 0.37
CA VAL A 222 -10.81 8.28 1.53
C VAL A 222 -11.71 8.22 2.76
N LEU A 223 -12.49 9.28 3.02
CA LEU A 223 -13.44 9.29 4.14
C LEU A 223 -14.53 8.21 3.97
N THR A 224 -15.07 8.02 2.77
CA THR A 224 -16.03 6.95 2.47
C THR A 224 -15.42 5.59 2.71
N LEU A 225 -14.19 5.36 2.26
CA LEU A 225 -13.46 4.12 2.52
C LEU A 225 -13.32 3.86 4.03
N LEU A 226 -12.95 4.86 4.83
CA LEU A 226 -12.80 4.70 6.29
C LEU A 226 -14.14 4.52 7.02
N VAL A 227 -15.21 5.17 6.58
CA VAL A 227 -16.53 5.06 7.21
C VAL A 227 -17.18 3.71 6.90
N PHE A 228 -17.07 3.25 5.65
CA PHE A 228 -17.66 1.98 5.22
C PHE A 228 -16.79 0.76 5.58
N SER A 229 -15.59 0.95 6.12
CA SER A 229 -14.79 -0.10 6.75
C SER A 229 -15.16 -0.37 8.21
N LEU A 230 -15.84 0.57 8.90
CA LEU A 230 -16.24 0.44 10.31
C LEU A 230 -17.08 -0.81 10.64
N PRO A 231 -17.95 -1.34 9.77
CA PRO A 231 -18.68 -2.58 10.05
C PRO A 231 -17.78 -3.74 10.49
N TYR A 232 -16.52 -3.81 10.01
CA TYR A 232 -15.58 -4.84 10.44
C TYR A 232 -15.30 -4.77 11.95
N GLY A 233 -15.12 -3.56 12.50
CA GLY A 233 -14.92 -3.37 13.94
C GLY A 233 -16.16 -3.63 14.80
N PHE A 234 -17.36 -3.47 14.23
CA PHE A 234 -18.61 -3.85 14.91
C PHE A 234 -18.86 -5.37 14.91
N LEU A 235 -18.31 -6.11 13.94
CA LEU A 235 -18.41 -7.57 13.86
C LEU A 235 -17.32 -8.27 14.69
N GLY A 236 -16.15 -7.65 14.82
CA GLY A 236 -15.00 -8.17 15.58
C GLY A 236 -14.65 -7.29 16.78
N ALA A 237 -13.35 -7.01 16.92
CA ALA A 237 -12.81 -6.12 17.95
C ALA A 237 -12.32 -4.80 17.32
N TRP A 238 -12.33 -3.71 18.09
CA TRP A 238 -11.79 -2.44 17.60
C TRP A 238 -10.25 -2.41 17.57
N GLY A 239 -9.58 -3.15 18.46
CA GLY A 239 -8.14 -3.04 18.66
C GLY A 239 -7.71 -1.69 19.23
N THR A 240 -6.39 -1.49 19.32
CA THR A 240 -5.80 -0.27 19.86
C THR A 240 -4.96 0.44 18.83
N LEU A 241 -5.19 1.74 18.61
CA LEU A 241 -4.39 2.54 17.66
C LEU A 241 -2.93 2.74 18.11
N SER A 242 -2.62 2.44 19.37
CA SER A 242 -1.27 2.40 19.95
C SER A 242 -0.54 1.07 19.71
N SER A 243 -1.23 0.05 19.18
CA SER A 243 -0.56 -1.17 18.72
C SER A 243 0.49 -0.81 17.67
N VAL A 244 1.52 -1.65 17.58
CA VAL A 244 2.70 -1.36 16.78
C VAL A 244 2.80 -2.27 15.56
N ILE A 245 3.53 -1.80 14.57
CA ILE A 245 3.89 -2.49 13.34
C ILE A 245 5.33 -2.14 12.97
N SER A 246 6.07 -3.12 12.48
CA SER A 246 7.38 -2.93 11.86
C SER A 246 7.22 -2.60 10.38
N VAL A 247 7.91 -1.57 9.90
CA VAL A 247 7.92 -1.19 8.48
C VAL A 247 9.34 -0.91 8.02
N TRP A 248 9.57 -1.10 6.73
CA TRP A 248 10.80 -0.69 6.06
C TRP A 248 10.68 0.76 5.57
N ASN A 249 11.63 1.60 5.93
CA ASN A 249 11.71 2.99 5.47
C ASN A 249 13.17 3.44 5.25
N GLY A 250 13.99 2.56 4.66
CA GLY A 250 15.44 2.74 4.54
C GLY A 250 16.19 2.08 5.70
N GLU A 251 15.54 1.99 6.86
CA GLU A 251 15.85 1.08 7.94
C GLU A 251 14.55 0.45 8.48
N VAL A 252 14.66 -0.59 9.31
CA VAL A 252 13.49 -1.20 9.94
C VAL A 252 13.08 -0.36 11.15
N GLU A 253 11.89 0.23 11.07
CA GLU A 253 11.35 1.13 12.09
C GLU A 253 10.06 0.57 12.69
N ILE A 254 9.79 0.89 13.97
CA ILE A 254 8.54 0.56 14.65
C ILE A 254 7.63 1.78 14.67
N HIS A 255 6.43 1.63 14.11
CA HIS A 255 5.40 2.66 14.13
C HIS A 255 4.15 2.17 14.84
N SER A 256 3.41 3.10 15.45
CA SER A 256 2.04 2.81 15.89
C SER A 256 1.10 2.71 14.68
N VAL A 257 -0.02 1.99 14.83
CA VAL A 257 -1.07 1.93 13.81
C VAL A 257 -1.60 3.32 13.46
N LEU A 258 -1.67 4.23 14.42
CA LEU A 258 -2.04 5.63 14.16
C LEU A 258 -1.02 6.34 13.25
N SER A 259 0.27 6.19 13.53
CA SER A 259 1.34 6.77 12.72
C SER A 259 1.32 6.19 11.31
N TYR A 260 1.24 4.86 11.18
CA TYR A 260 1.15 4.17 9.89
C TYR A 260 -0.08 4.62 9.08
N SER A 261 -1.26 4.64 9.72
CA SER A 261 -2.51 5.01 9.04
C SER A 261 -2.51 6.47 8.60
N SER A 262 -1.96 7.37 9.42
CA SER A 262 -1.82 8.79 9.09
C SER A 262 -0.85 8.99 7.93
N PHE A 263 0.27 8.28 7.94
CA PHE A 263 1.25 8.28 6.84
C PHE A 263 0.61 7.77 5.54
N ALA A 264 -0.05 6.61 5.57
CA ALA A 264 -0.72 6.01 4.41
C ALA A 264 -1.80 6.94 3.82
N ILE A 265 -2.66 7.53 4.67
CA ILE A 265 -3.68 8.48 4.22
C ILE A 265 -3.02 9.72 3.59
N GLY A 266 -2.00 10.29 4.23
CA GLY A 266 -1.26 11.44 3.69
C GLY A 266 -0.63 11.11 2.33
N TYR A 267 -0.04 9.93 2.19
CA TYR A 267 0.55 9.44 0.95
C TYR A 267 -0.51 9.28 -0.15
N MET A 268 -1.66 8.68 0.17
CA MET A 268 -2.79 8.54 -0.75
C MET A 268 -3.30 9.89 -1.25
N LEU A 269 -3.41 10.89 -0.36
CA LEU A 269 -3.83 12.25 -0.73
C LEU A 269 -2.79 12.96 -1.63
N LEU A 270 -1.50 12.73 -1.41
CA LEU A 270 -0.46 13.24 -2.29
C LEU A 270 -0.51 12.57 -3.66
N LEU A 271 -0.65 11.24 -3.71
CA LEU A 271 -0.79 10.48 -4.94
C LEU A 271 -2.02 10.89 -5.74
N SER A 272 -3.15 11.17 -5.07
CA SER A 272 -4.35 11.63 -5.75
C SER A 272 -4.12 12.97 -6.45
N LEU A 273 -3.41 13.90 -5.79
CA LEU A 273 -3.08 15.19 -6.37
C LEU A 273 -2.12 15.04 -7.57
N VAL A 274 -1.08 14.21 -7.45
CA VAL A 274 -0.16 13.90 -8.56
C VAL A 274 -0.92 13.30 -9.74
N ALA A 275 -1.82 12.34 -9.50
CA ALA A 275 -2.63 11.70 -10.54
C ALA A 275 -3.54 12.72 -11.26
N ILE A 276 -4.25 13.56 -10.51
CA ILE A 276 -5.15 14.58 -11.05
C ILE A 276 -4.40 15.58 -11.93
N VAL A 277 -3.28 16.14 -11.42
CA VAL A 277 -2.48 17.12 -12.18
C VAL A 277 -1.87 16.46 -13.44
N SER A 278 -1.41 15.22 -13.33
CA SER A 278 -0.94 14.44 -14.48
C SER A 278 -2.05 14.26 -15.52
N SER A 279 -3.28 13.92 -15.11
CA SER A 279 -4.43 13.80 -16.01
C SER A 279 -4.77 15.12 -16.69
N VAL A 280 -4.68 16.26 -15.98
CA VAL A 280 -4.87 17.60 -16.58
C VAL A 280 -3.86 17.84 -17.70
N ILE A 281 -2.58 17.60 -17.46
CA ILE A 281 -1.52 17.81 -18.46
C ILE A 281 -1.75 16.90 -19.67
N LEU A 282 -2.00 15.61 -19.45
CA LEU A 282 -2.25 14.67 -20.52
C LEU A 282 -3.52 15.02 -21.32
N ASN A 283 -4.57 15.48 -20.67
CA ASN A 283 -5.79 15.91 -21.35
C ASN A 283 -5.61 17.18 -22.17
N VAL A 284 -4.74 18.10 -21.74
CA VAL A 284 -4.33 19.26 -22.54
C VAL A 284 -3.60 18.80 -23.82
N LEU A 285 -2.70 17.81 -23.70
CA LEU A 285 -1.85 17.34 -24.80
C LEU A 285 -2.61 16.45 -25.79
N VAL A 286 -3.41 15.51 -25.28
CA VAL A 286 -3.97 14.42 -26.08
C VAL A 286 -5.47 14.60 -26.35
N ARG A 287 -6.19 15.30 -25.46
CA ARG A 287 -7.65 15.54 -25.55
C ARG A 287 -8.49 14.27 -25.69
N ASN A 288 -8.00 13.14 -25.15
CA ASN A 288 -8.66 11.85 -25.22
C ASN A 288 -8.56 11.12 -23.89
N VAL A 289 -9.72 10.79 -23.29
CA VAL A 289 -9.84 10.09 -22.00
C VAL A 289 -9.04 8.78 -22.01
N TYR A 290 -9.22 7.97 -23.06
CA TYR A 290 -8.68 6.62 -23.14
C TYR A 290 -7.15 6.63 -23.24
N ILE A 291 -6.60 7.55 -24.03
CA ILE A 291 -5.15 7.66 -24.18
C ILE A 291 -4.52 8.20 -22.89
N THR A 292 -5.17 9.15 -22.20
CA THR A 292 -4.71 9.63 -20.88
C THR A 292 -4.61 8.50 -19.88
N VAL A 293 -5.65 7.67 -19.76
CA VAL A 293 -5.65 6.49 -18.89
C VAL A 293 -4.53 5.51 -19.29
N PHE A 294 -4.41 5.22 -20.59
CA PHE A 294 -3.39 4.30 -21.10
C PHE A 294 -1.96 4.77 -20.76
N ILE A 295 -1.66 6.05 -20.93
CA ILE A 295 -0.34 6.61 -20.59
C ILE A 295 -0.09 6.51 -19.07
N GLN A 296 -1.06 6.87 -18.23
CA GLN A 296 -0.90 6.79 -16.77
C GLN A 296 -0.69 5.36 -16.28
N LEU A 297 -1.42 4.39 -16.85
CA LEU A 297 -1.21 2.96 -16.58
C LEU A 297 0.19 2.52 -17.03
N GLY A 298 0.62 2.93 -18.22
CA GLY A 298 1.96 2.65 -18.72
C GLY A 298 3.06 3.16 -17.79
N LEU A 299 2.93 4.39 -17.26
CA LEU A 299 3.91 4.99 -16.35
C LEU A 299 4.05 4.20 -15.03
N VAL A 300 2.95 3.65 -14.51
CA VAL A 300 2.94 2.78 -13.32
C VAL A 300 3.43 1.37 -13.63
N ALA A 301 3.15 0.85 -14.83
CA ALA A 301 3.59 -0.47 -15.25
C ALA A 301 5.10 -0.54 -15.53
N LEU A 302 5.72 0.56 -15.99
CA LEU A 302 7.14 0.60 -16.34
C LEU A 302 8.07 0.12 -15.20
N PRO A 303 7.96 0.61 -13.95
CA PRO A 303 8.72 0.08 -12.80
C PRO A 303 8.56 -1.43 -12.60
N LEU A 304 7.36 -1.96 -12.81
CA LEU A 304 7.05 -3.38 -12.61
C LEU A 304 7.67 -4.25 -13.70
N MET A 305 7.64 -3.78 -14.96
CA MET A 305 8.21 -4.49 -16.10
C MET A 305 9.73 -4.42 -16.14
N PHE A 306 10.32 -3.35 -15.60
CA PHE A 306 11.76 -3.13 -15.62
C PHE A 306 12.28 -2.75 -14.23
N PRO A 307 12.39 -3.71 -13.29
CA PRO A 307 12.85 -3.44 -11.92
C PRO A 307 14.22 -2.76 -11.86
N ARG A 308 15.11 -3.04 -12.83
CA ARG A 308 16.42 -2.38 -12.99
C ARG A 308 16.34 -0.85 -13.13
N LEU A 309 15.20 -0.30 -13.55
CA LEU A 309 15.04 1.15 -13.63
C LEU A 309 15.15 1.81 -12.26
N ALA A 310 14.76 1.11 -11.18
CA ALA A 310 14.81 1.66 -9.83
C ALA A 310 16.25 1.96 -9.39
N SER A 311 17.21 1.11 -9.75
CA SER A 311 18.63 1.33 -9.43
C SER A 311 19.30 2.34 -10.36
N LEU A 312 18.85 2.44 -11.62
CA LEU A 312 19.43 3.37 -12.61
C LEU A 312 18.89 4.80 -12.45
N VAL A 313 17.61 4.94 -12.16
CA VAL A 313 16.89 6.22 -12.11
C VAL A 313 16.03 6.26 -10.84
N PRO A 314 16.66 6.30 -9.65
CA PRO A 314 15.92 6.24 -8.38
C PRO A 314 14.96 7.43 -8.20
N TRP A 315 15.20 8.57 -8.86
CA TRP A 315 14.32 9.73 -8.81
C TRP A 315 13.07 9.63 -9.70
N TYR A 316 12.85 8.51 -10.41
CA TYR A 316 11.64 8.34 -11.21
C TYR A 316 10.40 8.15 -10.30
N PRO A 317 9.41 9.07 -10.33
CA PRO A 317 8.36 9.15 -9.31
C PRO A 317 7.45 7.93 -9.24
N TYR A 318 7.29 7.20 -10.35
CA TYR A 318 6.38 6.06 -10.39
C TYR A 318 6.93 4.81 -9.69
N HIS A 319 8.22 4.77 -9.32
CA HIS A 319 8.74 3.76 -8.40
C HIS A 319 8.07 3.85 -7.02
N TYR A 320 7.58 5.03 -6.65
CA TYR A 320 7.05 5.33 -5.33
C TYR A 320 5.52 5.33 -5.28
N VAL A 321 4.84 4.92 -6.36
CA VAL A 321 3.37 4.89 -6.39
C VAL A 321 2.81 3.78 -5.50
N ASN A 322 3.47 2.61 -5.46
CA ASN A 322 3.09 1.49 -4.59
C ASN A 322 3.81 1.60 -3.24
N PHE A 323 3.44 2.60 -2.43
CA PHE A 323 4.05 2.80 -1.10
C PHE A 323 3.89 1.60 -0.15
N PRO A 324 2.80 0.79 -0.18
CA PRO A 324 2.69 -0.38 0.69
C PRO A 324 3.77 -1.43 0.41
N ALA A 325 4.13 -1.63 -0.87
CA ALA A 325 5.25 -2.49 -1.24
C ALA A 325 6.59 -1.95 -0.73
N LEU A 326 6.78 -0.62 -0.77
CA LEU A 326 7.97 0.01 -0.18
C LEU A 326 8.03 -0.19 1.33
N LEU A 327 6.92 -0.01 2.05
CA LEU A 327 6.86 -0.21 3.51
C LEU A 327 7.06 -1.68 3.92
N ARG A 328 6.83 -2.64 3.02
CA ARG A 328 7.17 -4.06 3.21
C ARG A 328 8.60 -4.41 2.82
N GLY A 329 9.36 -3.45 2.27
CA GLY A 329 10.73 -3.67 1.83
C GLY A 329 10.83 -4.45 0.52
N GLU A 330 9.76 -4.52 -0.29
CA GLU A 330 9.77 -5.23 -1.58
C GLU A 330 10.78 -4.64 -2.58
N SER A 331 11.22 -3.40 -2.38
CA SER A 331 12.27 -2.74 -3.19
C SER A 331 13.65 -3.38 -3.04
N LEU A 332 13.90 -4.07 -1.93
CA LEU A 332 15.12 -4.83 -1.68
C LEU A 332 15.08 -6.23 -2.29
N LEU A 333 13.91 -6.66 -2.77
CA LEU A 333 13.72 -8.00 -3.30
C LEU A 333 14.17 -8.08 -4.77
N GLY A 334 14.87 -9.16 -5.10
CA GLY A 334 15.20 -9.53 -6.47
C GLY A 334 16.66 -9.26 -6.89
N ALA A 335 16.93 -9.44 -8.19
CA ALA A 335 18.29 -9.43 -8.73
C ALA A 335 18.96 -8.05 -8.79
N TYR A 336 18.20 -6.97 -8.59
CA TYR A 336 18.68 -5.58 -8.67
C TYR A 336 18.05 -4.76 -7.54
N PRO A 337 18.49 -4.97 -6.29
CA PRO A 337 17.91 -4.28 -5.14
C PRO A 337 18.16 -2.78 -5.27
N ALA A 338 17.14 -2.00 -4.95
CA ALA A 338 17.24 -0.56 -4.81
C ALA A 338 16.70 -0.18 -3.44
N GLU A 339 17.51 0.52 -2.64
CA GLU A 339 17.13 0.98 -1.29
C GLU A 339 16.15 2.16 -1.38
N LEU A 340 14.95 1.89 -1.91
CA LEU A 340 13.88 2.86 -1.98
C LEU A 340 13.12 2.88 -0.65
N SER A 341 12.94 4.08 -0.09
CA SER A 341 12.12 4.30 1.10
C SER A 341 10.83 5.06 0.76
N ALA A 342 9.78 4.81 1.53
CA ALA A 342 8.51 5.52 1.37
C ALA A 342 8.65 7.02 1.70
N SER A 343 9.48 7.37 2.69
CA SER A 343 9.76 8.78 3.03
C SER A 343 10.46 9.53 1.89
N MET A 344 11.42 8.90 1.23
CA MET A 344 12.03 9.46 0.02
C MET A 344 11.00 9.62 -1.11
N GLY A 345 10.07 8.67 -1.22
CA GLY A 345 8.93 8.75 -2.13
C GLY A 345 8.06 9.99 -1.93
N LEU A 346 7.73 10.35 -0.68
CA LEU A 346 7.00 11.59 -0.39
C LEU A 346 7.72 12.83 -0.90
N ILE A 347 9.04 12.92 -0.70
CA ILE A 347 9.86 14.05 -1.14
C ILE A 347 9.85 14.12 -2.67
N ILE A 348 10.13 13.01 -3.35
CA ILE A 348 10.21 12.95 -4.81
C ILE A 348 8.85 13.25 -5.45
N LEU A 349 7.76 12.67 -4.93
CA LEU A 349 6.41 12.95 -5.42
C LEU A 349 6.01 14.41 -5.18
N SER A 350 6.44 15.02 -4.08
CA SER A 350 6.20 16.45 -3.80
C SER A 350 6.96 17.34 -4.78
N ILE A 351 8.24 17.06 -5.03
CA ILE A 351 9.04 17.78 -6.04
C ILE A 351 8.42 17.60 -7.43
N TYR A 352 8.05 16.37 -7.78
CA TYR A 352 7.40 16.06 -9.05
C TYR A 352 6.06 16.82 -9.19
N LEU A 353 5.25 16.88 -8.14
CA LEU A 353 4.02 17.67 -8.14
C LEU A 353 4.28 19.15 -8.40
N VAL A 354 5.30 19.74 -7.75
CA VAL A 354 5.68 21.15 -7.99
C VAL A 354 6.09 21.37 -9.44
N LEU A 355 6.88 20.43 -10.01
CA LEU A 355 7.27 20.47 -11.42
C LEU A 355 6.05 20.37 -12.35
N LEU A 356 5.10 19.48 -12.07
CA LEU A 356 3.87 19.35 -12.85
C LEU A 356 3.01 20.62 -12.78
N LEU A 357 2.85 21.22 -11.61
CA LEU A 357 2.12 22.49 -11.45
C LEU A 357 2.81 23.64 -12.18
N ALA A 358 4.13 23.71 -12.14
CA ALA A 358 4.91 24.67 -12.92
C ALA A 358 4.71 24.46 -14.43
N LEU A 359 4.69 23.21 -14.89
CA LEU A 359 4.43 22.85 -16.27
C LEU A 359 3.02 23.25 -16.70
N VAL A 360 1.99 22.98 -15.88
CA VAL A 360 0.62 23.46 -16.12
C VAL A 360 0.62 24.98 -16.27
N LYS A 361 1.22 25.72 -15.33
CA LYS A 361 1.30 27.19 -15.40
C LYS A 361 2.02 27.67 -16.66
N GLY A 362 3.13 27.03 -17.05
CA GLY A 362 3.90 27.35 -18.26
C GLY A 362 3.10 27.11 -19.55
N PHE A 363 2.46 25.94 -19.67
CA PHE A 363 1.62 25.63 -20.84
C PHE A 363 0.43 26.57 -20.97
N LEU A 364 -0.21 26.94 -19.85
CA LEU A 364 -1.37 27.82 -19.86
C LEU A 364 -1.04 29.30 -20.08
N SER A 365 0.13 29.77 -19.59
CA SER A 365 0.58 31.16 -19.78
C SER A 365 1.19 31.43 -21.15
N SER A 366 1.78 30.43 -21.81
CA SER A 366 2.42 30.57 -23.14
C SER A 366 1.43 30.76 -24.32
N GLY A 367 0.13 30.93 -24.06
CA GLY A 367 -0.84 31.42 -25.05
C GLY A 367 -1.19 30.48 -26.20
N LYS A 368 -0.63 29.27 -26.29
CA LYS A 368 -0.94 28.30 -27.36
C LYS A 368 -2.40 27.82 -27.38
N LEU A 369 -3.17 28.08 -26.32
CA LEU A 369 -4.62 27.83 -26.24
C LEU A 369 -5.50 29.08 -26.47
N GLN A 370 -4.92 30.28 -26.61
CA GLN A 370 -5.70 31.49 -26.94
C GLN A 370 -6.04 31.63 -28.43
N ARG A 371 -5.43 30.81 -29.31
CA ARG A 371 -5.49 30.99 -30.77
C ARG A 371 -5.99 29.77 -31.58
N ALA A 372 -6.71 28.83 -30.96
CA ALA A 372 -7.39 27.76 -31.69
C ALA A 372 -8.91 27.87 -31.53
#